data_AF-A0AAW1TR24-F1
#
_entry.id   AF-A0AAW1TR24-F1
#
_cell.length_a   1.000
_cell.length_b   1.000
_cell.length_c   1.000
_cell.angle_alpha   90.00
_cell.angle_beta   90.00
_cell.angle_gamma   90.00
#
_symmetry.space_group_name_H-M   'P 1'
#
loop_
_entity.id
_entity.type
_entity.pdbx_description
1 polymer ?
#
loop_
_entity_poly.entity_id
_entity_poly.type
_entity_poly.pdbx_seq_one_letter_code
_entity_poly.pdbx_strand_id
1 'polypeptide(L)'
;MAVQMNLAFLRSPEGIIKILEVIFSFLGMLMYLIYNSRDDAIGLTAFWIGTVVALIVSLILLLFYFLGLSEIFGSLMNLQTYFHLVWMFYILAYSSILLYVDTSYFDRTTAGIFGILLSITFLVDSLHGFTKYPPMPF
;
A
#
# COMPACT_ATOMS: atom_id res chain seq x y z
N MET A 1 -18.10 6.18 -23.96
CA MET A 1 -18.55 6.38 -22.56
C MET A 1 -17.72 7.51 -22.00
N ALA A 2 -18.33 8.63 -21.59
CA ALA A 2 -17.58 9.75 -21.02
C ALA A 2 -17.11 9.36 -19.62
N VAL A 3 -15.81 9.47 -19.34
CA VAL A 3 -15.26 9.25 -18.00
C VAL A 3 -15.70 10.41 -17.12
N GLN A 4 -16.59 10.15 -16.15
CA GLN A 4 -17.00 11.15 -15.16
C GLN A 4 -16.12 11.02 -13.92
N MET A 5 -15.51 12.13 -13.49
CA MET A 5 -14.74 12.16 -12.24
C MET A 5 -15.67 11.98 -11.05
N ASN A 6 -15.40 10.98 -10.21
CA ASN A 6 -16.12 10.71 -8.98
C ASN A 6 -15.42 11.36 -7.77
N LEU A 7 -15.58 12.67 -7.63
CA LEU A 7 -14.99 13.42 -6.50
C LEU A 7 -15.55 13.00 -5.14
N ALA A 8 -16.77 12.44 -5.10
CA ALA A 8 -17.37 11.94 -3.86
C ALA A 8 -16.59 10.75 -3.30
N PHE A 9 -15.91 9.97 -4.16
CA PHE A 9 -15.05 8.86 -3.73
C PHE A 9 -13.94 9.30 -2.76
N LEU A 10 -13.33 10.47 -2.96
CA LEU A 10 -12.24 10.94 -2.09
C LEU A 10 -12.68 11.16 -0.63
N ARG A 11 -13.99 11.26 -0.38
CA ARG A 11 -14.58 11.40 0.96
C ARG A 11 -15.10 10.09 1.53
N SER A 12 -15.08 9.02 0.74
CA SER A 12 -15.47 7.68 1.18
C SER A 12 -14.36 7.03 2.03
N PRO A 13 -14.70 6.07 2.91
CA PRO A 13 -13.69 5.30 3.64
C PRO A 13 -12.66 4.67 2.71
N GLU A 14 -13.08 4.11 1.57
CA GLU A 14 -12.19 3.51 0.57
C GLU A 14 -11.22 4.53 -0.02
N GLY A 15 -11.71 5.73 -0.34
CA GLY A 15 -10.86 6.81 -0.84
C GLY A 15 -9.84 7.26 0.18
N ILE A 16 -10.24 7.40 1.45
CA ILE A 16 -9.33 7.75 2.54
C ILE A 16 -8.25 6.68 2.71
N ILE A 17 -8.62 5.40 2.73
CA ILE A 17 -7.68 4.28 2.85
C ILE A 17 -6.66 4.29 1.71
N LYS A 18 -7.12 4.46 0.46
CA LYS A 18 -6.23 4.53 -0.72
C LYS A 18 -5.29 5.73 -0.67
N ILE A 19 -5.76 6.89 -0.22
CA ILE A 19 -4.90 8.06 -0.01
C ILE A 19 -3.83 7.75 1.04
N LEU A 20 -4.20 7.10 2.15
CA LEU A 20 -3.24 6.72 3.19
C LEU A 20 -2.21 5.70 2.68
N GLU A 21 -2.61 4.71 1.87
CA GLU A 21 -1.68 3.78 1.23
C GLU A 21 -0.66 4.52 0.36
N VAL A 22 -1.10 5.49 -0.45
CA VAL A 22 -0.22 6.32 -1.28
C VAL A 22 0.74 7.13 -0.39
N ILE A 23 0.23 7.78 0.65
CA ILE A 23 1.05 8.60 1.57
C ILE A 23 2.09 7.73 2.28
N PHE A 24 1.69 6.61 2.89
CA PHE A 24 2.62 5.76 3.64
C PHE A 24 3.61 5.04 2.73
N SER A 25 3.20 4.62 1.52
CA SER A 25 4.12 4.07 0.52
C SER A 25 5.14 5.12 0.07
N PHE A 26 4.69 6.35 -0.19
CA PHE A 26 5.57 7.45 -0.57
C PHE A 26 6.56 7.80 0.54
N LEU A 27 6.10 7.91 1.80
CA LEU A 27 6.97 8.20 2.94
C LEU A 27 7.97 7.06 3.19
N GLY A 28 7.53 5.79 3.13
CA GLY A 28 8.41 4.64 3.24
C GLY A 28 9.51 4.62 2.15
N MET A 29 9.14 4.92 0.90
CA MET A 29 10.09 5.06 -0.21
C MET A 29 11.04 6.25 -0.02
N LEU A 30 10.53 7.40 0.42
CA LEU A 30 11.32 8.61 0.62
C LEU A 30 12.40 8.41 1.69
N MET A 31 12.08 7.74 2.79
CA MET A 31 13.04 7.47 3.87
C MET A 31 14.22 6.61 3.38
N TYR A 32 13.97 5.67 2.46
CA TYR A 32 15.05 4.93 1.79
C TYR A 32 15.92 5.85 0.92
N LEU A 33 15.34 6.80 0.17
CA LEU A 33 16.10 7.70 -0.71
C LEU A 33 16.96 8.72 0.05
N ILE A 34 16.47 9.19 1.21
CA ILE A 34 17.22 10.07 2.11
C ILE A 34 18.41 9.30 2.73
N TYR A 35 18.21 8.01 2.99
CA TYR A 35 19.23 7.15 3.55
C TYR A 35 20.19 6.62 2.47
N ASN A 36 21.32 7.30 2.32
CA ASN A 36 22.38 6.90 1.39
C ASN A 36 23.30 5.85 2.03
N SER A 37 22.84 4.61 2.24
CA SER A 37 23.74 3.54 2.67
C SER A 37 24.37 2.81 1.49
N ARG A 38 25.68 3.00 1.36
CA ARG A 38 26.54 2.18 0.50
C ARG A 38 26.77 0.77 1.05
N ASP A 39 26.49 0.55 2.33
CA ASP A 39 26.70 -0.70 3.06
C ASP A 39 25.41 -1.06 3.83
N ASP A 40 24.93 -2.30 3.72
CA ASP A 40 23.60 -2.84 4.12
C ASP A 40 22.45 -2.62 3.13
N ALA A 41 21.51 -3.54 2.95
CA ALA A 41 21.37 -4.96 3.28
C ALA A 41 20.12 -5.40 2.50
N ILE A 42 20.06 -6.66 2.06
CA ILE A 42 18.98 -7.20 1.21
C ILE A 42 17.57 -6.81 1.70
N GLY A 43 17.36 -6.67 3.02
CA GLY A 43 16.10 -6.22 3.61
C GLY A 43 15.70 -4.77 3.29
N LEU A 44 16.65 -3.83 3.21
CA LEU A 44 16.37 -2.42 2.88
C LEU A 44 15.94 -2.29 1.41
N THR A 45 16.64 -2.97 0.50
CA THR A 45 16.30 -2.98 -0.92
C THR A 45 14.96 -3.67 -1.17
N ALA A 46 14.69 -4.79 -0.50
CA ALA A 46 13.40 -5.49 -0.61
C ALA A 46 12.23 -4.65 -0.08
N PHE A 47 12.42 -3.94 1.04
CA PHE A 47 11.44 -2.97 1.55
C PHE A 47 11.18 -1.84 0.55
N TRP A 48 12.24 -1.29 -0.05
CA TRP A 48 12.11 -0.23 -1.05
C TRP A 48 11.36 -0.68 -2.29
N ILE A 49 11.70 -1.83 -2.87
CA ILE A 49 10.96 -2.40 -4.00
C ILE A 49 9.48 -2.59 -3.62
N GLY A 50 9.24 -3.09 -2.41
CA GLY A 50 7.90 -3.25 -1.84
C GLY A 50 7.09 -1.97 -1.82
N THR A 51 7.68 -0.89 -1.30
CA THR A 51 7.01 0.42 -1.16
C THR A 51 6.84 1.13 -2.50
N VAL A 52 7.77 0.98 -3.46
CA VAL A 52 7.63 1.50 -4.83
C VAL A 52 6.49 0.81 -5.58
N VAL A 53 6.45 -0.52 -5.55
CA VAL A 53 5.38 -1.28 -6.22
C VAL A 53 4.03 -1.00 -5.56
N ALA A 54 3.98 -0.96 -4.22
CA ALA A 54 2.81 -0.53 -3.47
C ALA A 54 2.30 0.85 -3.91
N LEU A 55 3.20 1.83 -4.04
CA LEU A 55 2.86 3.19 -4.47
C LEU A 55 2.26 3.19 -5.88
N ILE A 56 2.89 2.52 -6.83
CA ILE A 56 2.41 2.45 -8.22
C ILE A 56 1.03 1.80 -8.27
N VAL A 57 0.84 0.67 -7.62
CA VAL A 57 -0.43 -0.06 -7.58
C VAL A 57 -1.51 0.79 -6.90
N SER A 58 -1.21 1.40 -5.76
CA SER A 58 -2.16 2.24 -5.01
C SER A 58 -2.58 3.48 -5.82
N LEU A 59 -1.65 4.09 -6.57
CA LEU A 59 -1.96 5.20 -7.48
C LEU A 59 -2.86 4.77 -8.64
N ILE A 60 -2.59 3.63 -9.28
CA ILE A 60 -3.43 3.11 -10.36
C ILE A 60 -4.85 2.83 -9.85
N LEU A 61 -4.96 2.18 -8.68
CA LEU A 61 -6.25 1.90 -8.07
C LEU A 61 -6.99 3.19 -7.69
N LEU A 62 -6.30 4.14 -7.06
CA LEU A 62 -6.86 5.45 -6.73
C LEU A 62 -7.41 6.15 -7.98
N LEU A 63 -6.68 6.09 -9.10
CA LEU A 63 -7.14 6.62 -10.39
C LEU A 63 -8.36 5.87 -10.92
N PHE A 64 -8.40 4.55 -10.82
CA PHE A 64 -9.57 3.77 -11.26
C PHE A 64 -10.82 4.13 -10.48
N TYR A 65 -10.72 4.26 -9.16
CA TYR A 65 -11.83 4.70 -8.33
C TYR A 65 -12.22 6.16 -8.61
N PHE A 66 -11.23 7.05 -8.75
CA PHE A 66 -11.47 8.47 -9.05
C PHE A 66 -12.16 8.68 -10.41
N LEU A 67 -11.83 7.86 -11.41
CA LEU A 67 -12.43 7.91 -12.73
C LEU A 67 -13.73 7.09 -12.86
N GLY A 68 -14.21 6.48 -11.76
CA GLY A 68 -15.43 5.66 -11.75
C GLY A 68 -15.31 4.36 -12.55
N LEU A 69 -14.08 3.88 -12.79
CA LEU A 69 -13.82 2.67 -13.58
C LEU A 69 -13.91 1.39 -12.75
N SER A 70 -14.05 1.48 -11.42
CA SER A 70 -14.10 0.32 -10.52
C SER A 70 -15.23 -0.66 -10.85
N GLU A 71 -16.39 -0.17 -11.32
CA GLU A 71 -17.53 -1.02 -11.68
C GLU A 71 -17.27 -1.82 -12.97
N ILE A 72 -16.51 -1.24 -13.90
CA ILE A 72 -16.14 -1.89 -15.16
C ILE A 72 -15.11 -3.01 -14.89
N PHE A 73 -14.25 -2.81 -13.90
CA PHE A 73 -13.18 -3.74 -13.53
C PHE A 73 -13.45 -4.48 -12.22
N GLY A 74 -14.70 -4.85 -11.93
CA GLY A 74 -15.08 -5.48 -10.67
C GLY A 74 -14.28 -6.74 -10.30
N SER A 75 -13.89 -7.57 -11.28
CA SER A 75 -13.02 -8.75 -11.05
C SER A 75 -11.61 -8.36 -10.58
N LEU A 76 -11.09 -7.23 -11.06
CA LEU A 76 -9.80 -6.69 -10.65
C LEU A 76 -9.84 -6.15 -9.21
N MET A 77 -11.01 -5.66 -8.77
CA MET A 77 -11.23 -5.22 -7.38
C MET A 77 -11.22 -6.42 -6.41
N ASN A 78 -11.74 -7.59 -6.80
CA ASN A 78 -11.63 -8.80 -5.99
C ASN A 78 -10.19 -9.28 -5.88
N LEU A 79 -9.47 -9.25 -7.00
CA LEU A 79 -8.06 -9.64 -7.06
C LEU A 79 -7.21 -8.73 -6.17
N GLN A 80 -7.47 -7.42 -6.17
CA GLN A 80 -6.83 -6.42 -5.30
C GLN A 80 -6.89 -6.85 -3.83
N THR A 81 -8.03 -7.34 -3.34
CA THR A 81 -8.20 -7.76 -1.95
C THR A 81 -7.17 -8.81 -1.52
N TYR A 82 -6.91 -9.80 -2.38
CA TYR A 82 -5.90 -10.83 -2.14
C TYR A 82 -4.49 -10.28 -2.26
N PHE A 83 -4.24 -9.43 -3.26
CA PHE A 83 -2.93 -8.81 -3.43
C PHE A 83 -2.54 -7.94 -2.23
N HIS A 84 -3.46 -7.11 -1.70
CA HIS A 84 -3.20 -6.33 -0.49
C HIS A 84 -2.96 -7.20 0.74
N LEU A 85 -3.64 -8.34 0.86
CA LEU A 85 -3.37 -9.28 1.96
C LEU A 85 -1.95 -9.85 1.88
N VAL A 86 -1.51 -10.27 0.68
CA VAL A 86 -0.12 -10.74 0.47
C VAL A 86 0.89 -9.61 0.71
N TRP A 87 0.59 -8.41 0.22
CA TRP A 87 1.47 -7.25 0.36
C TRP A 87 1.58 -6.76 1.81
N MET A 88 0.50 -6.90 2.59
CA MET A 88 0.49 -6.64 4.02
C MET A 88 1.54 -7.49 4.74
N PHE A 89 1.55 -8.81 4.51
CA PHE A 89 2.56 -9.68 5.15
C PHE A 89 3.97 -9.38 4.66
N TYR A 90 4.14 -9.14 3.36
CA TYR A 90 5.43 -8.77 2.78
C TYR A 90 6.00 -7.50 3.44
N ILE A 91 5.26 -6.39 3.42
CA ILE A 91 5.72 -5.12 3.99
C ILE A 91 5.92 -5.24 5.49
N LEU A 92 5.02 -5.93 6.21
CA LEU A 92 5.14 -6.11 7.66
C LEU A 92 6.44 -6.85 8.04
N ALA A 93 6.79 -7.91 7.31
CA ALA A 93 8.01 -8.66 7.56
C ALA A 93 9.26 -7.79 7.38
N TYR A 94 9.37 -7.07 6.26
CA TYR A 94 10.53 -6.20 6.02
C TYR A 94 10.56 -4.97 6.93
N SER A 95 9.40 -4.43 7.30
CA SER A 95 9.30 -3.35 8.31
C SER A 95 9.81 -3.82 9.67
N SER A 96 9.46 -5.05 10.06
CA SER A 96 9.91 -5.65 11.32
C SER A 96 11.44 -5.87 11.32
N ILE A 97 11.99 -6.30 10.19
CA ILE A 97 13.45 -6.43 10.01
C ILE A 97 14.12 -5.06 10.15
N LEU A 98 13.59 -4.02 9.52
CA LEU A 98 14.14 -2.66 9.63
C LEU A 98 14.16 -2.14 11.08
N LEU A 99 13.11 -2.43 11.84
CA LEU A 99 13.01 -2.04 13.26
C LEU A 99 13.91 -2.88 14.17
N TYR A 100 14.17 -4.14 13.82
CA TYR A 100 14.98 -5.05 14.62
C TYR A 100 16.48 -4.89 14.40
N VAL A 101 16.91 -4.77 13.14
CA VAL A 101 18.32 -4.86 12.76
C VAL A 101 19.12 -3.65 13.23
N ASP A 102 18.51 -2.46 13.33
CA ASP A 102 19.30 -1.27 13.65
C ASP A 102 18.48 -0.07 14.15
N THR A 103 18.21 -0.03 15.46
CA THR A 103 17.49 1.10 16.10
C THR A 103 18.33 2.37 16.21
N SER A 104 19.61 2.33 15.81
CA SER A 104 20.52 3.47 15.95
C SER A 104 20.34 4.55 14.87
N TYR A 105 19.65 4.22 13.77
CA TYR A 105 19.35 5.15 12.68
C TYR A 105 17.87 5.57 12.69
N PHE A 106 17.64 6.87 12.90
CA PHE A 106 16.32 7.49 12.89
C PHE A 106 15.55 7.20 11.60
N ASP A 107 16.23 7.22 10.45
CA ASP A 107 15.60 7.03 9.14
C ASP A 107 15.08 5.59 8.94
N ARG A 108 15.85 4.57 9.37
CA ARG A 108 15.44 3.15 9.31
C ARG A 108 14.24 2.88 10.21
N THR A 109 14.29 3.42 11.41
CA THR A 109 13.19 3.30 12.38
C THR A 109 11.91 3.95 11.83
N THR A 110 12.05 5.14 11.25
CA THR A 110 10.93 5.88 10.65
C THR A 110 10.35 5.14 9.43
N ALA A 111 11.20 4.61 8.55
CA ALA A 111 10.77 3.78 7.42
C ALA A 111 10.00 2.54 7.88
N GLY A 112 10.50 1.84 8.90
CA GLY A 112 9.83 0.69 9.49
C GLY A 112 8.46 1.03 10.09
N ILE A 113 8.33 2.17 10.77
CA ILE A 113 7.04 2.64 11.30
C ILE A 113 6.05 2.91 10.15
N PHE A 114 6.46 3.63 9.10
CA PHE A 114 5.58 3.87 7.94
C PHE A 114 5.23 2.58 7.21
N GLY A 115 6.14 1.61 7.15
CA GLY A 115 5.85 0.29 6.62
C GLY A 115 4.82 -0.49 7.44
N ILE A 116 4.85 -0.41 8.78
CA ILE A 116 3.80 -0.96 9.64
C ILE A 116 2.46 -0.27 9.36
N LEU A 117 2.44 1.06 9.30
CA LEU A 117 1.23 1.82 8.99
C LEU A 117 0.66 1.44 7.61
N LEU A 118 1.52 1.27 6.61
CA LEU A 118 1.14 0.80 5.28
C LEU A 118 0.56 -0.63 5.31
N SER A 119 1.15 -1.51 6.12
CA SER A 119 0.65 -2.88 6.31
C SER A 119 -0.75 -2.87 6.94
N ILE A 120 -0.99 -1.97 7.91
CA ILE A 120 -2.31 -1.78 8.52
C ILE A 120 -3.31 -1.28 7.47
N THR A 121 -2.93 -0.31 6.62
CA THR A 121 -3.84 0.18 5.57
C THR A 121 -4.21 -0.93 4.58
N PHE A 122 -3.26 -1.78 4.17
CA PHE A 122 -3.55 -2.93 3.30
C PHE A 122 -4.45 -3.97 3.97
N LEU A 123 -4.28 -4.20 5.27
CA LEU A 123 -5.18 -5.08 6.03
C LEU A 123 -6.60 -4.50 6.03
N VAL A 124 -6.74 -3.23 6.37
CA VAL A 124 -8.06 -2.56 6.45
C VAL A 124 -8.73 -2.54 5.07
N ASP A 125 -7.99 -2.23 4.01
CA ASP A 125 -8.51 -2.28 2.64
C ASP A 125 -8.95 -3.69 2.24
N SER A 126 -8.16 -4.72 2.58
CA SER A 126 -8.50 -6.11 2.29
C SER A 126 -9.76 -6.54 3.04
N LEU A 127 -9.87 -6.22 4.34
CA LEU A 127 -11.06 -6.53 5.14
C LEU A 127 -12.32 -5.84 4.58
N HIS A 128 -12.21 -4.58 4.17
CA HIS A 128 -13.31 -3.86 3.53
C HIS A 128 -13.66 -4.43 2.15
N GLY A 129 -12.66 -4.92 1.41
CA GLY A 129 -12.86 -5.64 0.15
C GLY A 129 -13.66 -6.93 0.34
N PHE A 130 -13.33 -7.74 1.36
CA PHE A 130 -14.04 -8.99 1.64
C PHE A 130 -15.51 -8.81 2.03
N THR A 131 -15.84 -7.71 2.73
CA THR A 131 -17.24 -7.42 3.09
C THR A 131 -18.05 -6.94 1.90
N LYS A 132 -17.44 -6.16 1.00
CA LYS A 132 -18.13 -5.54 -0.16
C LYS A 132 -18.20 -6.46 -1.37
N TYR A 133 -17.18 -7.29 -1.57
CA TYR A 133 -17.09 -8.21 -2.69
C TYR A 133 -16.76 -9.62 -2.20
N PRO A 134 -17.74 -10.33 -1.61
CA PRO A 134 -17.52 -11.68 -1.13
C PRO A 134 -17.06 -12.59 -2.28
N PRO A 135 -16.17 -13.56 -2.00
CA PRO A 135 -15.72 -14.51 -3.01
C PRO A 135 -16.94 -15.22 -3.62
N MET A 136 -16.99 -15.28 -4.95
CA MET A 136 -18.05 -16.03 -5.62
C MET A 136 -17.95 -17.50 -5.18
N PRO A 137 -19.08 -18.12 -4.74
CA PRO A 137 -19.08 -19.53 -4.42
C PRO A 137 -18.69 -20.31 -5.68
N PHE A 138 -17.64 -21.14 -5.56
CA PHE A 138 -17.21 -22.08 -6.58
C PHE A 138 -18.22 -23.21 -6.76
#